data_AF-A0A3C0PP12-F1
#
_entry.id   AF-A0A3C0PP12-F1
#
_cell.length_a   1.000
_cell.length_b   1.000
_cell.length_c   1.000
_cell.angle_alpha   90.00
_cell.angle_beta   90.00
_cell.angle_gamma   90.00
#
_symmetry.space_group_name_H-M   'P 1'
#
loop_
_entity.id
_entity.type
_entity.pdbx_description
1 polymer ?
#
loop_
_entity_poly.entity_id
_entity_poly.type
_entity_poly.pdbx_seq_one_letter_code
_entity_poly.pdbx_strand_id
1 'polypeptide(L)' 'MSYLEYNLASVPVGFRKILALNWPIIFLLTAISGVGFVMLYSVSGGVIERWSQPQMQRFFIGMIGLL' A
#
# COMPACT_ATOMS: atom_id res chain seq x y z
N MET A 1 -21.95 31.36 18.10
CA MET A 1 -20.79 30.59 17.59
C MET A 1 -20.17 29.86 18.77
N SER A 2 -20.40 28.55 18.88
CA SER A 2 -19.93 27.73 20.01
C SER A 2 -18.53 27.21 19.71
N TYR A 3 -17.66 27.11 20.72
CA TYR A 3 -16.29 26.56 20.63
C TYR A 3 -16.22 25.16 19.97
N LEU A 4 -17.35 24.44 19.98
CA LEU A 4 -17.52 23.13 19.35
C LEU A 4 -17.54 23.19 17.81
N GLU A 5 -17.97 24.30 17.20
CA GLU A 5 -18.02 24.43 15.74
C GLU A 5 -16.63 24.63 15.12
N TYR A 6 -15.67 25.18 15.87
CA TYR A 6 -14.30 25.41 15.42
C TYR A 6 -13.45 24.13 15.41
N ASN A 7 -13.83 23.11 16.19
CA ASN A 7 -13.11 21.85 16.33
C ASN A 7 -13.76 20.68 15.56
N LEU A 8 -14.56 20.97 14.53
CA LEU A 8 -15.03 19.94 13.62
C LEU A 8 -13.90 19.56 12.66
N ALA A 9 -13.08 18.59 13.07
CA ALA A 9 -12.10 17.96 12.19
C ALA A 9 -12.82 17.42 10.95
N SER A 10 -12.58 18.02 9.79
CA SER A 10 -13.21 17.60 8.55
C SER A 10 -12.70 16.20 8.19
N VAL A 11 -13.56 15.19 8.31
CA VAL A 11 -13.21 13.83 7.89
C VAL A 11 -13.08 13.82 6.36
N PRO A 12 -11.96 13.36 5.80
CA PRO A 12 -11.78 13.31 4.35
C PRO A 12 -12.84 12.38 3.73
N VAL A 13 -13.49 12.86 2.67
CA VAL A 13 -14.54 12.14 1.92
C VAL A 13 -14.14 11.96 0.46
N GLY A 14 -14.61 10.86 -0.14
CA GLY A 14 -14.27 10.49 -1.52
C GLY A 14 -12.77 10.27 -1.72
N PHE A 15 -12.25 10.71 -2.87
CA PHE A 15 -10.82 10.57 -3.24
C PHE A 15 -9.84 11.28 -2.30
N ARG A 16 -10.30 12.23 -1.47
CA ARG A 16 -9.45 12.89 -0.47
C ARG A 16 -8.95 11.92 0.61
N LYS A 17 -9.62 10.77 0.79
CA LYS A 17 -9.17 9.73 1.73
C LYS A 17 -7.80 9.18 1.36
N ILE A 18 -7.51 9.02 0.06
CA ILE A 18 -6.22 8.49 -0.43
C ILE A 18 -5.06 9.39 0.02
N LEU A 19 -5.24 10.72 -0.06
CA LEU A 19 -4.24 11.69 0.39
C LEU A 19 -4.07 11.68 1.92
N ALA A 20 -5.12 11.34 2.65
CA ALA A 20 -5.12 11.26 4.11
C ALA A 20 -4.61 9.91 4.66
N LEU A 21 -4.23 8.97 3.80
CA LEU A 21 -3.62 7.70 4.22
C LEU A 21 -2.22 7.93 4.82
N ASN A 22 -1.80 6.99 5.66
CA ASN A 22 -0.45 6.97 6.21
C ASN A 22 0.57 6.53 5.15
N TRP A 23 0.94 7.46 4.27
CA TRP A 23 1.93 7.25 3.19
C TRP A 23 3.25 6.63 3.66
N PRO A 24 3.82 7.00 4.83
CA PRO A 24 5.05 6.36 5.31
C PRO A 24 4.91 4.85 5.53
N ILE A 25 3.74 4.40 6.01
CA ILE A 25 3.47 2.97 6.23
C ILE A 25 3.32 2.25 4.90
N ILE A 26 2.58 2.83 3.95
CA ILE A 26 2.41 2.27 2.60
C ILE A 26 3.78 2.12 1.91
N PHE A 27 4.63 3.13 2.04
CA PHE A 27 5.99 3.09 1.50
C PHE A 27 6.82 1.98 2.14
N LEU A 28 6.78 1.86 3.48
CA LEU A 28 7.50 0.81 4.22
C LEU A 28 7.05 -0.59 3.79
N LEU A 29 5.74 -0.83 3.69
CA LEU A 29 5.20 -2.13 3.26
C LEU A 29 5.62 -2.46 1.83
N THR A 30 5.62 -1.47 0.94
CA THR A 30 6.07 -1.63 -0.44
C THR A 30 7.55 -1.97 -0.51
N ALA A 31 8.38 -1.29 0.28
CA ALA A 31 9.82 -1.56 0.34
C ALA A 31 10.12 -2.98 0.84
N ILE A 32 9.51 -3.40 1.95
CA ILE A 32 9.67 -4.75 2.51
C ILE A 32 9.19 -5.82 1.51
N SER A 33 8.04 -5.59 0.87
CA SER A 33 7.51 -6.50 -0.15
C SER A 33 8.43 -6.60 -1.36
N GLY A 34 9.03 -5.48 -1.79
CA GLY A 34 10.01 -5.44 -2.87
C GLY A 34 11.23 -6.33 -2.60
N VAL A 35 11.79 -6.27 -1.38
CA VAL A 35 12.86 -7.19 -0.96
C VAL A 35 12.39 -8.64 -1.04
N GLY A 36 11.15 -8.93 -0.62
CA GLY A 36 10.54 -10.25 -0.75
C GLY A 36 10.44 -10.74 -2.20
N PHE A 37 10.07 -9.87 -3.15
CA PHE A 37 10.01 -10.22 -4.58
C PHE A 37 11.39 -10.58 -5.13
N VAL A 38 12.42 -9.82 -4.75
CA VAL A 38 13.82 -10.12 -5.11
C VAL A 38 14.26 -11.47 -4.54
N MET A 39 13.89 -11.80 -3.30
CA MET A 39 14.17 -13.11 -2.72
C MET A 39 13.48 -14.24 -3.49
N LEU A 40 12.21 -14.07 -3.87
CA LEU A 40 11.47 -15.07 -4.67
C LEU A 40 12.09 -15.27 -6.06
N TYR A 41 12.56 -14.19 -6.69
CA TYR A 41 13.33 -14.24 -7.94
C TYR A 41 14.66 -14.98 -7.77
N SER A 42 15.36 -14.76 -6.65
CA SER A 42 16.60 -15.47 -6.34
C SER A 42 16.38 -16.96 -6.14
N VAL A 43 15.34 -17.35 -5.41
CA VAL A 43 15.03 -18.77 -5.10
C VAL A 43 14.57 -19.55 -6.34
N SER A 44 13.96 -18.88 -7.33
CA SER A 44 13.58 -19.53 -8.58
C SER A 44 14.73 -19.71 -9.58
N GLY A 45 15.97 -19.29 -9.23
CA GLY A 45 17.10 -19.31 -10.15
C GLY A 45 17.01 -18.22 -11.22
N GLY A 46 16.36 -17.09 -10.92
CA GLY A 46 16.22 -15.96 -11.84
C GLY A 46 14.99 -16.05 -12.77
N VAL A 47 14.04 -16.94 -12.49
CA VAL A 47 12.79 -17.07 -13.26
C VAL A 47 11.68 -16.29 -12.55
N ILE A 48 11.26 -15.16 -13.13
CA ILE A 48 10.31 -14.26 -12.48
C ILE A 48 8.89 -14.83 -12.42
N GLU A 49 8.48 -15.62 -13.43
CA GLU A 49 7.09 -16.10 -13.55
C GLU A 49 6.74 -17.13 -12.46
N ARG A 50 7.75 -17.80 -11.90
CA ARG A 50 7.53 -18.95 -11.01
C ARG A 50 6.94 -18.58 -9.66
N TRP A 51 7.50 -17.54 -9.02
CA TRP A 51 7.12 -17.15 -7.65
C TRP A 51 6.92 -15.66 -7.48
N SER A 52 7.81 -14.85 -8.07
CA SER A 52 7.77 -13.39 -7.92
C SER A 52 6.53 -12.79 -8.58
N GLN A 53 6.24 -13.12 -9.84
CA GLN A 53 5.12 -12.53 -10.58
C GLN A 53 3.75 -12.80 -9.94
N PRO A 54 3.38 -14.04 -9.56
CA PRO A 54 2.11 -14.28 -8.87
C PRO A 54 1.99 -13.50 -7.55
N GLN A 55 3.10 -13.36 -6.81
CA GLN A 55 3.11 -12.63 -5.55
C GLN A 55 2.97 -11.12 -5.75
N MET A 56 3.65 -10.56 -6.76
CA MET A 56 3.51 -9.16 -7.15
C MET A 56 2.06 -8.83 -7.54
N GLN A 57 1.42 -9.69 -8.33
CA GLN A 57 0.02 -9.50 -8.72
C GLN A 57 -0.91 -9.45 -7.51
N ARG A 58 -0.75 -10.39 -6.56
CA ARG A 58 -1.54 -10.41 -5.32
C ARG A 58 -1.31 -9.16 -4.46
N PHE A 59 -0.05 -8.72 -4.36
CA PHE A 59 0.29 -7.50 -3.63
C PHE A 59 -0.39 -6.28 -4.24
N PHE A 60 -0.28 -6.07 -5.57
CA PHE A 60 -0.88 -4.91 -6.21
C PHE A 60 -2.42 -4.92 -6.17
N ILE A 61 -3.06 -6.08 -6.35
CA ILE A 61 -4.51 -6.21 -6.21
C ILE A 61 -4.93 -5.89 -4.78
N GLY A 62 -4.22 -6.43 -3.77
CA GLY A 62 -4.48 -6.14 -2.36
C GLY A 62 -4.29 -4.67 -2.00
N MET A 63 -3.25 -4.03 -2.54
CA MET A 63 -2.98 -2.61 -2.34
C MET A 63 -4.08 -1.73 -2.95
N ILE A 64 -4.52 -2.02 -4.19
CA ILE A 64 -5.60 -1.26 -4.83
C ILE A 64 -6.93 -1.46 -4.12
N GLY A 65 -7.23 -2.68 -3.64
CA GLY A 65 -8.46 -2.94 -2.90
C GLY A 65 -8.53 -2.28 -1.52
N LEU A 66 -7.39 -1.86 -0.96
CA LEU A 66 -7.28 -1.13 0.31
C LEU A 66 -7.43 0.39 0.18
N LEU A 67 -7.19 0.95 -1.02
CA LEU A 67 -7.22 2.38 -1.34
C LEU A 67 -8.64 2.88 -1.60
#